data_AF-A0A9X9MAL9-F1
#
_entry.id   AF-A0A9X9MAL9-F1
#
_cell.length_a   1.000
_cell.length_b   1.000
_cell.length_c   1.000
_cell.angle_alpha   90.00
_cell.angle_beta   90.00
_cell.angle_gamma   90.00
#
_symmetry.space_group_name_H-M   'P 1'
#
loop_
_entity.id
_entity.type
_entity.pdbx_description
1 polymer ?
#
loop_
_entity_poly.entity_id
_entity_poly.type
_entity_poly.pdbx_seq_one_letter_code
_entity_poly.pdbx_strand_id
1 'polypeptide(L)'
;QAARAALHFFNFRAGSPSALRVLAAVLEGRATVNPKKGCQVDLVFTTDHYNPEVGEEHLGKCSARVFFRNQKPRPAINVTCTRLIEKNKRQEEDYLLYKHMKQLKTPLDVISIPDSHGHIDPSLRPIWDLAFLGSSYVMWEKTTQFLHYYMAQISSVNHWVRKKTLKINFMS
;
A
#
# COMPACT_ATOMS: atom_id res chain seq x y z
N GLN A 1 0.35 -14.82 -1.29
CA GLN A 1 1.18 -14.07 -2.26
C GLN A 1 0.35 -13.27 -3.27
N ALA A 2 -0.42 -13.92 -4.15
CA ALA A 2 -1.19 -13.24 -5.21
C ALA A 2 -2.11 -12.12 -4.70
N ALA A 3 -2.85 -12.35 -3.61
CA ALA A 3 -3.71 -11.33 -3.00
C ALA A 3 -2.94 -10.10 -2.53
N ARG A 4 -1.76 -10.28 -1.92
CA ARG A 4 -0.89 -9.17 -1.51
C ARG A 4 -0.39 -8.40 -2.73
N ALA A 5 0.07 -9.09 -3.78
CA ALA A 5 0.49 -8.45 -5.02
C ALA A 5 -0.65 -7.62 -5.65
N ALA A 6 -1.87 -8.17 -5.67
CA ALA A 6 -3.06 -7.49 -6.17
C ALA A 6 -3.40 -6.24 -5.35
N LEU A 7 -3.30 -6.34 -4.03
CA LEU A 7 -3.56 -5.23 -3.13
C LEU A 7 -2.50 -4.12 -3.25
N HIS A 8 -1.21 -4.46 -3.32
CA HIS A 8 -0.15 -3.48 -3.51
C HIS A 8 -0.30 -2.74 -4.85
N PHE A 9 -0.65 -3.46 -5.92
CA PHE A 9 -0.98 -2.83 -7.20
C PHE A 9 -2.21 -1.90 -7.10
N PHE A 10 -3.25 -2.32 -6.37
CA PHE A 10 -4.42 -1.49 -6.12
C PHE A 10 -4.08 -0.21 -5.34
N ASN A 11 -3.36 -0.34 -4.22
CA ASN A 11 -2.93 0.79 -3.40
C ASN A 11 -2.07 1.77 -4.21
N PHE A 12 -1.10 1.28 -4.98
CA PHE A 12 -0.28 2.12 -5.86
C PHE A 12 -1.11 2.88 -6.91
N ARG A 13 -2.07 2.21 -7.57
CA ARG A 13 -2.79 2.79 -8.71
C ARG A 13 -3.96 3.68 -8.31
N ALA A 14 -4.67 3.33 -7.24
CA ALA A 14 -5.95 3.92 -6.87
C ALA A 14 -6.06 4.31 -5.39
N GLY A 15 -5.08 3.93 -4.57
CA GLY A 15 -5.03 4.28 -3.16
C GLY A 15 -4.73 5.76 -2.92
N SER A 16 -5.06 6.19 -1.71
CA SER A 16 -4.62 7.45 -1.12
C SER A 16 -4.22 7.18 0.34
N PRO A 17 -3.53 8.10 1.01
CA PRO A 17 -3.18 7.92 2.42
C PRO A 17 -4.41 7.66 3.31
N SER A 18 -5.51 8.39 3.08
CA SER A 18 -6.79 8.19 3.79
C SER A 18 -7.55 6.92 3.39
N ALA A 19 -7.27 6.36 2.21
CA ALA A 19 -7.95 5.18 1.67
C ALA A 19 -7.03 3.96 1.55
N LEU A 20 -5.97 3.92 2.35
CA LEU A 20 -4.98 2.85 2.32
C LEU A 20 -5.58 1.56 2.88
N ARG A 21 -5.37 0.45 2.16
CA ARG A 21 -5.97 -0.86 2.49
C ARG A 21 -4.93 -1.91 2.86
N VAL A 22 -5.32 -2.82 3.75
CA VAL A 22 -4.59 -4.07 4.05
C VAL A 22 -5.40 -5.30 3.67
N LEU A 23 -4.71 -6.41 3.47
CA LEU A 23 -5.33 -7.69 3.17
C LEU A 23 -5.89 -8.26 4.48
N ALA A 24 -7.21 -8.48 4.52
CA ALA A 24 -7.87 -9.08 5.67
C ALA A 24 -7.87 -10.61 5.54
N ALA A 25 -8.62 -11.14 4.58
CA ALA A 25 -8.69 -12.58 4.33
C ALA A 25 -8.78 -12.90 2.83
N VAL A 26 -8.24 -14.05 2.44
CA VAL A 26 -8.48 -14.63 1.10
C VAL A 26 -9.69 -15.54 1.22
N LEU A 27 -10.73 -15.26 0.42
CA LEU A 27 -11.97 -16.03 0.41
C LEU A 27 -11.90 -17.18 -0.60
N GLU A 28 -11.37 -16.90 -1.79
CA GLU A 28 -11.26 -17.86 -2.89
C GLU A 28 -9.93 -17.70 -3.62
N GLY A 29 -9.40 -18.81 -4.13
CA GLY A 29 -8.18 -18.81 -4.93
C GLY A 29 -8.10 -20.03 -5.83
N ARG A 30 -7.84 -19.80 -7.13
CA ARG A 30 -7.60 -20.84 -8.13
C ARG A 30 -6.34 -20.52 -8.90
N ALA A 31 -5.42 -21.48 -8.97
CA ALA A 31 -4.18 -21.35 -9.74
C ALA A 31 -4.23 -22.24 -10.99
N THR A 32 -3.83 -21.67 -12.12
CA THR A 32 -3.66 -22.36 -13.40
C THR A 32 -2.20 -22.21 -13.82
N VAL A 33 -1.47 -23.32 -13.84
CA VAL A 33 -0.04 -23.34 -14.13
C VAL A 33 0.19 -23.71 -15.59
N ASN A 34 0.95 -22.89 -16.30
CA ASN A 34 1.50 -23.20 -17.61
C ASN A 34 3.02 -23.24 -17.50
N PRO A 35 3.67 -24.43 -17.59
CA PRO A 35 5.11 -24.57 -17.41
C PRO A 35 5.95 -23.66 -18.32
N LYS A 36 5.45 -23.30 -19.50
CA LYS A 36 6.14 -22.43 -20.46
C LYS A 36 5.90 -20.94 -20.22
N LYS A 37 4.70 -20.56 -19.75
CA LYS A 37 4.27 -19.15 -19.67
C LYS A 37 4.31 -18.56 -18.25
N GLY A 38 3.95 -19.33 -17.23
CA GLY A 38 3.76 -18.80 -15.88
C GLY A 38 2.57 -19.39 -15.14
N CYS A 39 2.25 -18.78 -14.00
CA CYS A 39 1.11 -19.14 -13.15
C CYS A 39 0.09 -18.00 -13.15
N GLN A 40 -1.14 -18.29 -13.57
CA GLN A 40 -2.27 -17.40 -13.36
C GLN A 40 -2.98 -17.78 -12.07
N VAL A 41 -3.31 -16.80 -11.26
CA VAL A 41 -4.13 -16.97 -10.06
C VAL A 41 -5.34 -16.06 -10.17
N ASP A 42 -6.53 -16.63 -10.09
CA ASP A 42 -7.79 -15.91 -9.94
C ASP A 42 -8.20 -16.01 -8.46
N LEU A 43 -8.53 -14.88 -7.83
CA LEU A 43 -8.73 -14.81 -6.38
C LEU A 43 -9.81 -13.79 -5.99
N VAL A 44 -10.47 -14.09 -4.87
CA VAL A 44 -11.39 -13.18 -4.16
C VAL A 44 -10.88 -13.00 -2.74
N PHE A 45 -10.78 -11.76 -2.27
CA PHE A 45 -10.26 -11.44 -0.94
C PHE A 45 -10.98 -10.24 -0.33
N THR A 46 -10.94 -10.09 0.99
CA THR A 46 -11.42 -8.91 1.71
C THR A 46 -10.26 -8.00 2.09
N THR A 47 -10.57 -6.72 2.25
CA THR A 47 -9.62 -5.71 2.70
C THR A 47 -10.12 -4.99 3.93
N ASP A 48 -9.20 -4.50 4.74
CA ASP A 48 -9.43 -3.58 5.85
C ASP A 48 -8.82 -2.22 5.59
N HIS A 49 -9.25 -1.22 6.37
CA HIS A 49 -8.48 0.00 6.56
C HIS A 49 -7.09 -0.36 7.08
N TYR A 50 -6.06 0.35 6.61
CA TYR A 50 -4.71 0.18 7.15
C TYR A 50 -4.66 0.50 8.65
N ASN A 51 -5.46 1.48 9.07
CA ASN A 51 -5.61 1.94 10.45
C ASN A 51 -7.10 1.86 10.83
N PRO A 52 -7.64 0.66 11.08
CA PRO A 52 -9.06 0.54 11.40
C PRO A 52 -9.33 1.11 12.79
N GLU A 53 -10.41 1.87 12.93
CA GLU A 53 -10.95 2.19 14.25
C GLU A 53 -11.62 0.94 14.84
N VAL A 54 -11.68 0.86 16.18
CA VAL A 54 -12.29 -0.30 16.86
C VAL A 54 -13.76 -0.41 16.46
N GLY A 55 -14.11 -1.52 15.81
CA GLY A 55 -15.48 -1.80 15.37
C GLY A 55 -15.79 -1.41 13.92
N GLU A 56 -14.80 -0.93 13.15
CA GLU A 56 -14.98 -0.62 11.74
C GLU A 56 -15.11 -1.91 10.89
N GLU A 57 -16.07 -1.94 9.96
CA GLU A 57 -16.26 -3.08 9.07
C GLU A 57 -15.15 -3.17 8.01
N HIS A 58 -14.89 -4.39 7.51
CA HIS A 58 -14.05 -4.61 6.33
C HIS A 58 -14.46 -3.70 5.15
N LEU A 59 -13.47 -3.07 4.53
CA LEU A 59 -13.54 -2.17 3.37
C LEU A 59 -14.06 -2.80 2.06
N GLY A 60 -14.60 -4.02 2.13
CA GLY A 60 -15.24 -4.71 1.02
C GLY A 60 -14.42 -5.86 0.44
N LYS A 61 -15.02 -6.50 -0.57
CA LYS A 61 -14.42 -7.62 -1.32
C LYS A 61 -13.72 -7.09 -2.57
N CYS A 62 -12.59 -7.70 -2.90
CA CYS A 62 -11.83 -7.51 -4.12
C CYS A 62 -11.77 -8.81 -4.91
N SER A 63 -11.94 -8.72 -6.21
CA SER A 63 -11.71 -9.80 -7.17
C SER A 63 -10.49 -9.45 -8.02
N ALA A 64 -9.54 -10.37 -8.14
CA ALA A 64 -8.32 -10.14 -8.90
C ALA A 64 -7.89 -11.34 -9.73
N ARG A 65 -7.25 -11.03 -10.86
CA ARG A 65 -6.46 -11.95 -11.68
C ARG A 65 -5.02 -11.50 -11.67
N VAL A 66 -4.13 -12.37 -11.21
CA VAL A 66 -2.70 -12.12 -11.08
C VAL A 66 -1.95 -13.13 -11.94
N PHE A 67 -1.14 -12.65 -12.86
CA PHE A 67 -0.32 -13.50 -13.72
C PHE A 67 1.16 -13.32 -13.41
N PHE A 68 1.75 -14.37 -12.82
CA PHE A 68 3.18 -14.48 -12.57
C PHE A 68 3.87 -15.09 -13.78
N ARG A 69 4.73 -14.32 -14.44
CA ARG A 69 5.63 -14.85 -15.47
C ARG A 69 6.76 -15.62 -14.82
N ASN A 70 7.17 -16.72 -15.44
CA ASN A 70 8.29 -17.52 -14.93
C ASN A 70 9.56 -16.67 -14.78
N GLN A 71 10.18 -16.75 -13.60
CA GLN A 71 11.45 -16.09 -13.26
C GLN A 71 11.47 -14.57 -13.52
N LYS A 72 10.30 -13.94 -13.63
CA LYS A 72 10.18 -12.49 -13.85
C LYS A 72 9.37 -11.85 -12.73
N PRO A 73 9.85 -10.73 -12.17
CA PRO A 73 9.07 -9.94 -11.23
C PRO A 73 7.98 -9.17 -11.97
N ARG A 74 7.23 -8.35 -11.23
CA ARG A 74 6.17 -7.48 -11.74
C ARG A 74 5.04 -8.28 -12.41
N PRO A 75 4.23 -9.02 -11.62
CA PRO A 75 3.09 -9.74 -12.14
C PRO A 75 2.10 -8.80 -12.83
N ALA A 76 1.44 -9.29 -13.87
CA ALA A 76 0.34 -8.56 -14.50
C ALA A 76 -0.92 -8.74 -13.67
N ILE A 77 -1.61 -7.64 -13.36
CA ILE A 77 -2.72 -7.65 -12.40
C ILE A 77 -3.92 -6.90 -12.95
N ASN A 78 -5.07 -7.55 -12.91
CA ASN A 78 -6.38 -6.91 -12.98
C ASN A 78 -7.06 -7.09 -11.63
N VAL A 79 -7.54 -6.02 -11.02
CA VAL A 79 -8.18 -6.04 -9.71
C VAL A 79 -9.35 -5.07 -9.69
N THR A 80 -10.44 -5.49 -9.06
CA THR A 80 -11.64 -4.69 -8.83
C THR A 80 -12.06 -4.88 -7.38
N CYS A 81 -12.21 -3.77 -6.66
CA CYS A 81 -12.62 -3.77 -5.27
C CYS A 81 -13.97 -3.07 -5.12
N THR A 82 -14.81 -3.62 -4.25
CA THR A 82 -16.10 -3.04 -3.84
C THR A 82 -15.90 -2.11 -2.62
N ARG A 83 -16.95 -1.33 -2.29
CA ARG A 83 -16.99 -0.38 -1.16
C ARG A 83 -15.77 0.55 -1.12
N LEU A 84 -15.67 1.47 -2.08
CA LEU A 84 -14.65 2.53 -2.07
C LEU A 84 -15.04 3.63 -1.08
N ILE A 85 -14.05 4.25 -0.42
CA ILE A 85 -14.30 5.47 0.36
C ILE A 85 -14.88 6.52 -0.59
N GLU A 86 -15.93 7.21 -0.14
CA GLU A 86 -16.56 8.26 -0.92
C GLU A 86 -15.53 9.30 -1.36
N LYS A 87 -15.61 9.68 -2.63
CA LYS A 87 -14.61 10.55 -3.25
C LYS A 87 -14.44 11.87 -2.48
N ASN A 88 -15.52 12.44 -1.99
CA ASN A 88 -15.52 13.72 -1.27
C ASN A 88 -14.83 13.58 0.10
N LYS A 89 -15.22 12.58 0.90
CA LYS A 89 -14.59 12.27 2.20
C LYS A 89 -13.08 12.06 2.04
N ARG A 90 -12.68 11.21 1.09
CA ARG A 90 -11.27 10.96 0.78
C ARG A 90 -10.51 12.24 0.41
N GLN A 91 -11.11 13.11 -0.42
CA GLN A 91 -10.48 14.37 -0.82
C GLN A 91 -10.30 15.34 0.35
N GLU A 92 -11.26 15.40 1.26
CA GLU A 92 -11.18 16.22 2.47
C GLU A 92 -10.07 15.73 3.40
N GLU A 93 -10.05 14.43 3.71
CA GLU A 93 -9.04 13.81 4.57
C GLU A 93 -7.62 13.95 3.99
N ASP A 94 -7.45 13.68 2.69
CA ASP A 94 -6.16 13.86 2.01
C ASP A 94 -5.70 15.34 2.00
N TYR A 95 -6.64 16.29 1.94
CA TYR A 95 -6.33 17.72 1.98
C TYR A 95 -5.88 18.18 3.37
N LEU A 96 -6.50 17.65 4.43
CA LEU A 96 -6.07 17.87 5.80
C LEU A 96 -4.67 17.30 6.03
N LEU A 97 -4.41 16.08 5.55
CA LEU A 97 -3.08 15.47 5.59
C LEU A 97 -2.04 16.34 4.88
N TYR A 98 -2.36 16.83 3.68
CA TYR A 98 -1.48 17.74 2.93
C TYR A 98 -1.16 19.03 3.70
N LYS A 99 -2.15 19.65 4.36
CA LYS A 99 -1.94 20.83 5.21
C LYS A 99 -1.03 20.53 6.38
N HIS A 100 -1.25 19.39 7.06
CA HIS A 100 -0.42 18.96 8.17
C HIS A 100 1.04 18.74 7.73
N MET A 101 1.25 17.99 6.64
CA MET A 101 2.58 17.70 6.10
C MET A 101 3.35 18.96 5.68
N LYS A 102 2.65 20.02 5.26
CA LYS A 102 3.29 21.31 4.95
C LYS A 102 3.87 22.04 6.16
N GLN A 103 3.37 21.77 7.35
CA GLN A 103 3.80 22.42 8.59
C GLN A 103 4.96 21.68 9.27
N LEU A 104 5.21 20.42 8.88
CA LEU A 104 6.32 19.63 9.42
C LEU A 104 7.67 20.23 9.01
N LYS A 105 8.57 20.37 9.99
CA LYS A 105 9.96 20.84 9.77
C LYS A 105 10.76 19.82 8.95
N THR A 106 11.74 20.33 8.20
CA THR A 106 12.63 19.56 7.31
C THR A 106 14.10 19.87 7.59
N PRO A 107 15.01 18.88 7.64
CA PRO A 107 14.72 17.44 7.68
C PRO A 107 13.97 17.08 8.97
N LEU A 108 13.27 15.95 8.96
CA LEU A 108 12.76 15.40 10.20
C LEU A 108 13.96 14.74 10.91
N ASP A 109 14.26 15.15 12.15
CA ASP A 109 15.30 14.54 12.99
C ASP A 109 14.85 13.16 13.50
N VAL A 110 14.44 12.28 12.58
CA VAL A 110 13.92 10.96 12.87
C VAL A 110 14.93 9.93 12.41
N ILE A 111 15.39 9.11 13.36
CA ILE A 111 16.38 8.05 13.14
C ILE A 111 15.75 6.86 12.43
N SER A 112 14.51 6.50 12.80
CA SER A 112 13.80 5.38 12.19
C SER A 112 12.30 5.39 12.47
N ILE A 113 11.47 4.93 11.51
CA ILE A 113 10.02 4.71 11.68
C ILE A 113 9.65 3.33 11.14
N PRO A 114 9.13 2.39 11.94
CA PRO A 114 8.98 2.45 13.39
C PRO A 114 10.34 2.50 14.10
N ASP A 115 10.35 2.77 15.40
CA ASP A 115 11.55 2.62 16.22
C ASP A 115 11.95 1.14 16.41
N SER A 116 13.03 0.89 17.14
CA SER A 116 13.54 -0.47 17.41
C SER A 116 12.56 -1.37 18.17
N HIS A 117 11.51 -0.80 18.78
CA HIS A 117 10.47 -1.52 19.51
C HIS A 117 9.18 -1.67 18.69
N GLY A 118 9.17 -1.21 17.44
CA GLY A 118 8.00 -1.24 16.58
C GLY A 118 7.01 -0.10 16.84
N HIS A 119 7.38 0.89 17.65
CA HIS A 119 6.52 2.04 17.95
C HIS A 119 6.60 3.10 16.85
N ILE A 120 5.45 3.68 16.50
CA ILE A 120 5.33 4.82 15.59
C ILE A 120 4.65 5.93 16.38
N ASP A 121 5.35 7.05 16.55
CA ASP A 121 4.75 8.26 17.13
C ASP A 121 3.52 8.67 16.29
N PRO A 122 2.36 8.96 16.91
CA PRO A 122 1.15 9.34 16.18
C PRO A 122 1.34 10.49 15.18
N SER A 123 2.22 11.45 15.47
CA SER A 123 2.56 12.56 14.57
C SER A 123 3.31 12.11 13.31
N LEU A 124 3.99 10.97 13.37
CA LEU A 124 4.72 10.38 12.25
C LEU A 124 3.90 9.35 11.47
N ARG A 125 2.70 8.97 11.94
CA ARG A 125 1.81 8.03 11.25
C ARG A 125 1.45 8.46 9.82
N PRO A 126 1.09 9.74 9.55
CA PRO A 126 0.97 10.27 8.19
C PRO A 126 2.11 9.92 7.24
N ILE A 127 3.34 9.97 7.75
CA ILE A 127 4.57 9.75 6.97
C ILE A 127 4.72 8.27 6.67
N TRP A 128 4.49 7.43 7.67
CA TRP A 128 4.48 5.99 7.53
C TRP A 128 3.45 5.52 6.50
N ASP A 129 2.22 6.02 6.59
CA ASP A 129 1.15 5.64 5.66
C ASP A 129 1.46 6.07 4.22
N LEU A 130 2.04 7.27 4.03
CA LEU A 130 2.54 7.74 2.74
C LEU A 130 3.69 6.87 2.21
N ALA A 131 4.62 6.49 3.06
CA ALA A 131 5.73 5.62 2.71
C ALA A 131 5.25 4.21 2.35
N PHE A 132 4.28 3.66 3.05
CA PHE A 132 3.66 2.37 2.76
C PHE A 132 2.90 2.41 1.42
N LEU A 133 2.16 3.50 1.18
CA LEU A 133 1.48 3.74 -0.10
C LEU A 133 2.50 3.80 -1.26
N GLY A 134 3.59 4.56 -1.10
CA GLY A 134 4.67 4.64 -2.10
C GLY A 134 5.38 3.30 -2.30
N SER A 135 5.69 2.60 -1.20
CA SER A 135 6.34 1.30 -1.19
C SER A 135 5.48 0.21 -1.83
N SER A 136 4.15 0.38 -1.90
CA SER A 136 3.26 -0.54 -2.61
C SER A 136 3.63 -0.67 -4.10
N TYR A 137 4.21 0.37 -4.73
CA TYR A 137 4.78 0.22 -6.06
C TYR A 137 5.92 -0.79 -6.08
N VAL A 138 6.91 -0.63 -5.20
CA VAL A 138 8.10 -1.49 -5.12
C VAL A 138 7.70 -2.92 -4.74
N MET A 139 6.81 -3.07 -3.75
CA MET A 139 6.31 -4.36 -3.30
C MET A 139 5.60 -5.11 -4.45
N TRP A 140 4.79 -4.43 -5.27
CA TRP A 140 4.21 -5.04 -6.47
C TRP A 140 5.28 -5.31 -7.55
N GLU A 141 6.11 -4.32 -7.87
CA GLU A 141 7.08 -4.39 -8.97
C GLU A 141 8.10 -5.52 -8.75
N LYS A 142 8.57 -5.72 -7.53
CA LYS A 142 9.60 -6.73 -7.21
C LYS A 142 9.02 -8.11 -6.89
N THR A 143 7.72 -8.22 -6.66
CA THR A 143 7.08 -9.49 -6.31
C THR A 143 7.20 -10.52 -7.44
N THR A 144 7.51 -11.76 -7.07
CA THR A 144 7.46 -12.95 -7.95
C THR A 144 6.50 -13.98 -7.35
N GLN A 145 6.40 -15.15 -7.99
CA GLN A 145 5.64 -16.28 -7.43
C GLN A 145 6.20 -16.73 -6.06
N PHE A 146 7.52 -16.60 -5.85
CA PHE A 146 8.22 -17.13 -4.68
C PHE A 146 8.73 -16.04 -3.73
N LEU A 147 8.81 -14.79 -4.18
CA LEU A 147 9.35 -13.67 -3.41
C LEU A 147 8.29 -12.58 -3.22
N HIS A 148 8.12 -12.13 -1.98
CA HIS A 148 7.45 -10.88 -1.62
C HIS A 148 8.41 -9.98 -0.87
N TYR A 149 8.08 -8.70 -0.87
CA TYR A 149 8.72 -7.69 -0.05
C TYR A 149 7.68 -7.08 0.87
N TYR A 150 8.13 -6.64 2.03
CA TYR A 150 7.33 -5.86 2.96
C TYR A 150 8.15 -4.67 3.41
N MET A 151 7.47 -3.55 3.66
CA MET A 151 8.12 -2.37 4.21
C MET A 151 8.37 -2.61 5.69
N ALA A 152 9.64 -2.67 6.10
CA ALA A 152 10.02 -2.92 7.49
C ALA A 152 10.18 -1.62 8.28
N GLN A 153 10.91 -0.65 7.71
CA GLN A 153 11.28 0.58 8.39
C GLN A 153 11.61 1.68 7.38
N ILE A 154 11.52 2.93 7.81
CA ILE A 154 12.06 4.11 7.14
C ILE A 154 13.29 4.52 7.95
N SER A 155 14.45 4.63 7.31
CA SER A 155 15.69 5.07 7.96
C SER A 155 15.92 6.58 7.86
N SER A 156 15.33 7.24 6.85
CA SER A 156 15.31 8.69 6.77
C SER A 156 14.17 9.20 5.90
N VAL A 157 13.70 10.40 6.23
CA VAL A 157 12.64 11.11 5.52
C VAL A 157 13.13 12.49 5.16
N ASN A 158 13.18 12.78 3.86
CA ASN A 158 13.42 14.13 3.37
C ASN A 158 12.19 14.58 2.59
N HIS A 159 11.52 15.63 3.04
CA HIS A 159 10.45 16.25 2.27
C HIS A 159 10.76 17.68 1.88
N TRP A 160 10.09 18.14 0.83
CA TRP A 160 10.10 19.55 0.48
C TRP A 160 8.82 19.91 -0.26
N VAL A 161 8.37 21.13 -0.05
CA VAL A 161 7.19 21.69 -0.71
C VAL A 161 7.63 22.45 -1.95
N ARG A 162 7.15 22.05 -3.12
CA ARG A 162 7.30 22.80 -4.37
C ARG A 162 5.92 23.27 -4.85
N LYS A 163 5.63 24.57 -4.69
CA LYS A 163 4.33 25.17 -5.05
C LYS A 163 3.15 24.43 -4.38
N LYS A 164 2.46 23.58 -5.14
CA LYS A 164 1.31 22.76 -4.71
C LYS A 164 1.65 21.26 -4.58
N THR A 165 2.92 20.89 -4.70
CA THR A 165 3.38 19.50 -4.67
C THR A 165 4.24 19.27 -3.44
N LEU A 166 3.90 18.24 -2.65
CA LEU A 166 4.76 17.69 -1.62
C LEU A 166 5.59 16.57 -2.26
N LYS A 167 6.91 16.65 -2.15
CA LYS A 167 7.81 15.55 -2.52
C LYS A 167 8.40 14.97 -1.25
N ILE A 168 8.44 13.66 -1.14
CA ILE A 168 8.99 12.94 0.00
C ILE A 168 9.90 11.85 -0.55
N ASN A 169 11.13 11.81 -0.06
CA ASN A 169 12.08 10.74 -0.29
C ASN A 169 12.17 9.90 0.98
N PHE A 170 12.00 8.60 0.82
CA PHE A 170 12.19 7.60 1.86
C PHE A 170 13.46 6.82 1.54
N MET A 171 14.31 6.63 2.55
CA MET A 171 15.29 5.55 2.52
C MET A 171 14.77 4.41 3.39
N SER A 172 14.83 3.20 2.85
CA SER A 172 14.33 1.96 3.46
C SER A 172 15.38 0.88 3.33
#